data_AF-A0AAI9WMT2-F1
#
_entry.id   AF-A0AAI9WMT2-F1
#
_cell.length_a   1.000
_cell.length_b   1.000
_cell.length_c   1.000
_cell.angle_alpha   90.00
_cell.angle_beta   90.00
_cell.angle_gamma   90.00
#
_symmetry.space_group_name_H-M   'P 1'
#
loop_
_entity.id
_entity.type
_entity.pdbx_description
1 polymer ?
#
loop_
_entity_poly.entity_id
_entity_poly.type
_entity_poly.pdbx_seq_one_letter_code
_entity_poly.pdbx_strand_id
1 'polypeptide(L)'
;MRDAFLAGYAAFSRPALRDCFTSILLESGRFSEVGPWWDRRGFNEIDIVAVSGREILLFEVKRSEEKINPVQLANKTQAFFEARSKLQKLPLRLASLTLEDLRKSTDEIIEKACSSGFSQRRVHRQSRQRKRIPSAG
;
A
#
# COMPACT_ATOMS: atom_id res chain seq x y z
N MET A 1 7.13 -33.57 -1.50
CA MET A 1 6.40 -32.96 -2.65
C MET A 1 5.43 -31.87 -2.20
N ARG A 2 4.49 -32.14 -1.27
CA ARG A 2 3.56 -31.14 -0.73
C ARG A 2 4.24 -29.91 -0.11
N ASP A 3 5.26 -30.10 0.72
CA ASP A 3 5.92 -28.99 1.42
C ASP A 3 6.70 -28.08 0.46
N ALA A 4 7.37 -28.68 -0.53
CA ALA A 4 8.04 -27.96 -1.60
C ALA A 4 7.03 -27.13 -2.44
N PHE A 5 5.87 -27.70 -2.74
CA PHE A 5 4.78 -26.98 -3.41
C PHE A 5 4.26 -25.81 -2.56
N LEU A 6 3.99 -26.03 -1.27
CA LEU A 6 3.47 -24.98 -0.38
C LEU A 6 4.49 -23.83 -0.18
N ALA A 7 5.78 -24.16 -0.10
CA ALA A 7 6.86 -23.19 -0.05
C ALA A 7 6.95 -22.37 -1.36
N GLY A 8 6.92 -23.05 -2.51
CA GLY A 8 6.94 -22.40 -3.83
C GLY A 8 5.68 -21.57 -4.11
N TYR A 9 4.52 -22.03 -3.65
CA TYR A 9 3.24 -21.34 -3.83
C TYR A 9 3.25 -19.96 -3.20
N ALA A 10 3.84 -19.78 -2.01
CA ALA A 10 3.92 -18.47 -1.38
C ALA A 10 4.77 -17.47 -2.18
N ALA A 11 5.89 -17.92 -2.74
CA ALA A 11 6.78 -17.10 -3.56
C ALA A 11 6.17 -16.78 -4.94
N PHE A 12 5.42 -17.72 -5.51
CA PHE A 12 4.72 -17.55 -6.79
C PHE A 12 3.47 -16.67 -6.68
N SER A 13 2.62 -16.94 -5.71
CA SER A 13 1.28 -16.35 -5.63
C SER A 13 1.28 -14.84 -5.35
N ARG A 14 2.28 -14.33 -4.62
CA ARG A 14 2.37 -12.90 -4.31
C ARG A 14 2.56 -12.03 -5.57
N PRO A 15 3.61 -12.23 -6.40
CA PRO A 15 3.77 -11.44 -7.62
C PRO A 15 2.61 -11.69 -8.60
N ALA A 16 2.14 -12.92 -8.76
CA ALA A 16 0.99 -13.21 -9.63
C ALA A 16 -0.26 -12.42 -9.23
N LEU A 17 -0.59 -12.36 -7.93
CA LEU A 17 -1.75 -11.62 -7.44
C LEU A 17 -1.59 -10.10 -7.62
N ARG A 18 -0.39 -9.56 -7.38
CA ARG A 18 -0.08 -8.15 -7.65
C ARG A 18 -0.25 -7.83 -9.14
N ASP A 19 0.21 -8.70 -10.02
CA ASP A 19 0.16 -8.49 -11.47
C ASP A 19 -1.31 -8.53 -11.97
N CYS A 20 -2.15 -9.41 -11.42
CA CYS A 20 -3.59 -9.41 -11.70
C CYS A 20 -4.25 -8.07 -11.33
N PHE A 21 -4.06 -7.58 -10.11
CA PHE A 21 -4.65 -6.30 -9.69
C PHE A 21 -4.08 -5.10 -10.44
N THR A 22 -2.79 -5.13 -10.78
CA THR A 22 -2.16 -4.11 -11.62
C THR A 22 -2.82 -4.05 -12.99
N SER A 23 -3.09 -5.21 -13.60
CA SER A 23 -3.77 -5.31 -14.90
C SER A 23 -5.19 -4.77 -14.83
N ILE A 24 -5.98 -5.16 -13.82
CA ILE A 24 -7.34 -4.63 -13.59
C ILE A 24 -7.36 -3.09 -13.49
N LEU A 25 -6.41 -2.52 -12.74
CA LEU A 25 -6.32 -1.07 -12.56
C LEU A 25 -5.87 -0.36 -13.85
N LEU A 26 -4.92 -0.93 -14.60
CA LEU A 26 -4.48 -0.38 -15.90
C LEU A 26 -5.60 -0.42 -16.93
N GLU A 27 -6.28 -1.56 -17.07
CA GLU A 27 -7.37 -1.78 -18.03
C GLU A 27 -8.57 -0.87 -17.77
N SER A 28 -8.74 -0.39 -16.53
CA SER A 28 -9.79 0.58 -16.20
C SER A 28 -9.64 1.93 -16.91
N GLY A 29 -8.44 2.29 -17.36
CA GLY A 29 -8.14 3.61 -17.94
C GLY A 29 -8.28 4.79 -16.97
N ARG A 30 -8.49 4.55 -15.68
CA ARG A 30 -8.73 5.61 -14.67
C ARG A 30 -7.46 6.24 -14.10
N PHE A 31 -6.31 5.59 -14.29
CA PHE A 31 -5.04 5.95 -13.66
C PHE A 31 -3.99 6.27 -14.72
N SER A 32 -3.20 7.31 -14.47
CA SER A 32 -2.07 7.70 -15.31
C SER A 32 -0.78 6.97 -14.97
N GLU A 33 -0.66 6.43 -13.75
CA GLU A 33 0.46 5.60 -13.30
C GLU A 33 -0.12 4.46 -12.46
N VAL A 34 0.28 3.21 -12.72
CA VAL A 34 0.02 2.06 -11.86
C VAL A 34 1.30 1.24 -11.76
N GLY A 35 1.77 0.97 -10.55
CA GLY A 35 2.95 0.13 -10.35
C GLY A 35 3.42 0.06 -8.90
N PRO A 36 4.38 -0.82 -8.61
CA PRO A 36 4.95 -0.93 -7.27
C PRO A 36 5.82 0.28 -6.92
N TRP A 37 6.01 0.51 -5.63
CA TRP A 37 6.95 1.52 -5.13
C TRP A 37 7.84 0.96 -4.04
N TRP A 38 9.12 1.33 -4.08
CA TRP A 38 10.08 1.08 -3.01
C TRP A 38 10.69 2.40 -2.54
N ASP A 39 10.97 2.49 -1.25
CA ASP A 39 11.83 3.56 -0.76
C ASP A 39 13.27 3.39 -1.27
N ARG A 40 14.08 4.45 -1.14
CA ARG A 40 15.48 4.43 -1.63
C ARG A 40 16.34 3.32 -1.03
N ARG A 41 15.95 2.78 0.14
CA ARG A 41 16.70 1.76 0.87
C ARG A 41 16.16 0.35 0.64
N GLY A 42 15.04 0.21 -0.08
CA GLY A 42 14.33 -1.05 -0.29
C GLY A 42 13.63 -1.59 0.97
N PHE A 43 13.49 -0.80 2.03
CA PHE A 43 12.92 -1.26 3.31
C PHE A 43 11.41 -1.21 3.32
N ASN A 44 10.85 -0.24 2.62
CA ASN A 44 9.42 -0.10 2.45
C ASN A 44 9.07 -0.44 1.01
N GLU A 45 8.10 -1.34 0.86
CA GLU A 45 7.47 -1.71 -0.40
C GLU A 45 5.98 -1.44 -0.27
N ILE A 46 5.41 -0.75 -1.25
CA ILE A 46 3.97 -0.73 -1.51
C ILE A 46 3.75 -1.54 -2.78
N ASP A 47 2.97 -2.62 -2.68
CA ASP A 47 2.81 -3.57 -3.78
C ASP A 47 2.20 -2.89 -5.02
N ILE A 48 1.24 -1.98 -4.85
CA ILE A 48 0.63 -1.20 -5.94
C ILE A 48 0.37 0.24 -5.51
N VAL A 49 0.84 1.19 -6.32
CA VAL A 49 0.52 2.62 -6.29
C VAL A 49 -0.23 2.94 -7.58
N ALA A 50 -1.46 3.45 -7.46
CA ALA A 50 -2.25 3.91 -8.59
C ALA A 50 -2.49 5.42 -8.46
N VAL A 51 -2.03 6.20 -9.44
CA VAL A 51 -2.12 7.67 -9.45
C VAL A 51 -3.08 8.10 -10.54
N SER A 52 -4.02 8.97 -10.19
CA SER A 52 -4.88 9.68 -11.13
C SER A 52 -4.71 11.19 -10.96
N GLY A 53 -5.41 11.98 -11.78
CA GLY A 53 -5.48 13.44 -11.60
C GLY A 53 -6.24 13.88 -10.34
N ARG A 54 -6.90 12.96 -9.62
CA ARG A 54 -7.78 13.27 -8.49
C ARG A 54 -7.33 12.68 -7.16
N GLU A 55 -6.69 11.52 -7.18
CA GLU A 55 -6.31 10.79 -5.97
C GLU A 55 -5.16 9.82 -6.22
N ILE A 56 -4.54 9.38 -5.13
CA ILE A 56 -3.54 8.31 -5.09
C ILE A 56 -4.12 7.17 -4.26
N LEU A 57 -4.13 5.97 -4.84
CA LEU A 57 -4.52 4.75 -4.15
C LEU A 57 -3.28 3.91 -3.89
N LEU A 58 -3.11 3.48 -2.64
CA LEU A 58 -2.07 2.55 -2.23
C LEU A 58 -2.70 1.22 -1.86
N PHE A 59 -2.18 0.12 -2.42
CA PHE A 59 -2.63 -1.22 -2.08
C PHE A 59 -1.46 -2.09 -1.61
N GLU A 60 -1.67 -2.76 -0.47
CA GLU A 60 -0.88 -3.93 -0.07
C GLU A 60 -1.62 -5.19 -0.55
N VAL A 61 -0.89 -6.11 -1.17
CA VAL A 61 -1.44 -7.35 -1.70
C VAL A 61 -1.06 -8.50 -0.77
N LYS A 62 -2.06 -9.15 -0.20
CA LYS A 62 -1.92 -10.37 0.62
C LYS A 62 -2.80 -11.47 0.05
N ARG A 63 -2.60 -12.71 0.47
CA ARG A 63 -3.52 -13.79 0.08
C ARG A 63 -4.85 -13.71 0.84
N SER A 64 -4.80 -13.16 2.05
CA SER A 64 -5.89 -13.21 3.02
C SER A 64 -5.71 -12.10 4.05
N GLU A 65 -6.81 -11.66 4.67
CA GLU A 65 -6.84 -10.44 5.48
C GLU A 65 -6.08 -10.59 6.81
N GLU A 66 -6.01 -11.80 7.38
CA GLU A 66 -5.28 -12.07 8.62
C GLU A 66 -3.76 -11.85 8.50
N LYS A 67 -3.24 -11.72 7.27
CA LYS A 67 -1.83 -11.42 7.00
C LYS A 67 -1.52 -9.94 6.89
N ILE A 68 -2.53 -9.09 6.99
CA ILE A 68 -2.38 -7.64 6.92
C ILE A 68 -1.90 -7.15 8.28
N ASN A 69 -0.77 -6.45 8.28
CA ASN A 69 -0.31 -5.71 9.46
C ASN A 69 -0.64 -4.22 9.27
N PRO A 70 -1.69 -3.69 9.94
CA PRO A 70 -2.13 -2.32 9.74
C PRO A 70 -1.09 -1.28 10.18
N VAL A 71 -0.25 -1.60 11.18
CA VAL A 71 0.82 -0.71 11.64
C VAL A 71 1.93 -0.62 10.60
N GLN A 72 2.34 -1.74 10.00
CA GLN A 72 3.33 -1.71 8.92
C GLN A 72 2.80 -0.97 7.69
N LEU A 73 1.53 -1.18 7.35
CA LEU A 73 0.89 -0.52 6.22
C LEU A 73 0.84 1.02 6.40
N ALA A 74 0.51 1.47 7.61
CA ALA A 74 0.58 2.88 7.99
C ALA A 74 2.00 3.46 7.84
N ASN A 75 3.02 2.75 8.31
CA ASN A 75 4.42 3.19 8.22
C ASN A 75 4.91 3.29 6.76
N LYS A 76 4.57 2.30 5.93
CA LYS A 76 4.87 2.30 4.48
C LYS A 76 4.22 3.48 3.78
N THR A 77 2.96 3.76 4.12
CA THR A 77 2.20 4.90 3.58
C THR A 77 2.85 6.23 3.94
N GLN A 78 3.31 6.38 5.19
CA GLN A 78 4.03 7.57 5.62
C GLN A 78 5.35 7.73 4.85
N ALA A 79 6.13 6.66 4.70
CA ALA A 79 7.39 6.69 3.96
C ALA A 79 7.18 7.10 2.49
N PHE A 80 6.12 6.59 1.85
CA PHE A 80 5.74 7.01 0.49
C PHE A 80 5.39 8.49 0.41
N PHE A 81 4.58 8.98 1.35
CA PHE A 81 4.15 10.37 1.39
C PHE A 81 5.33 11.35 1.59
N GLU A 82 6.29 10.98 2.43
CA GLU A 82 7.52 11.74 2.65
C GLU A 82 8.40 11.76 1.38
N ALA A 83 8.47 10.64 0.66
CA ALA A 83 9.28 10.52 -0.56
C ALA A 83 8.66 11.21 -1.79
N ARG A 84 7.34 11.19 -1.96
CA ARG A 84 6.62 11.81 -3.08
C ARG A 84 5.98 13.15 -2.69
N SER A 85 6.81 14.08 -2.20
CA SER A 85 6.33 15.38 -1.69
C SER A 85 5.55 16.23 -2.70
N LYS A 86 5.84 16.09 -4.00
CA LYS A 86 5.11 16.78 -5.08
C LYS A 86 3.66 16.29 -5.24
N LEU A 87 3.37 15.06 -4.81
CA LEU A 87 2.03 14.47 -4.90
C LEU A 87 1.16 14.75 -3.66
N GLN A 88 1.67 15.48 -2.65
CA GLN A 88 0.97 15.74 -1.38
C GLN A 88 -0.34 16.53 -1.51
N LYS A 89 -0.60 17.12 -2.68
CA LYS A 89 -1.84 17.86 -2.96
C LYS A 89 -3.02 16.96 -3.29
N LEU A 90 -2.77 15.70 -3.66
CA LEU A 90 -3.83 14.74 -3.97
C LEU A 90 -4.26 13.99 -2.71
N PRO A 91 -5.57 13.78 -2.51
CA PRO A 91 -6.08 12.78 -1.56
C PRO A 91 -5.37 11.45 -1.73
N LEU A 92 -4.98 10.86 -0.61
CA LEU A 92 -4.35 9.54 -0.56
C LEU A 92 -5.26 8.59 0.22
N ARG A 93 -5.55 7.44 -0.38
CA ARG A 93 -6.35 6.37 0.20
C ARG A 93 -5.56 5.08 0.20
N LEU A 94 -5.82 4.22 1.17
CA LEU A 94 -5.10 2.97 1.31
C LEU A 94 -6.06 1.82 1.57
N ALA A 95 -5.74 0.66 0.99
CA ALA A 95 -6.41 -0.60 1.27
C ALA A 95 -5.43 -1.76 1.21
N SER A 96 -5.93 -2.92 1.62
CA SER A 96 -5.32 -4.19 1.27
C SER A 96 -6.21 -4.95 0.29
N LEU A 97 -5.59 -5.62 -0.66
CA LEU A 97 -6.24 -6.51 -1.62
C LEU A 97 -5.84 -7.95 -1.33
N THR A 98 -6.81 -8.83 -1.50
CA THR A 98 -6.72 -10.26 -1.20
C THR A 98 -7.27 -11.10 -2.34
N LEU A 99 -7.10 -12.42 -2.27
CA LEU A 99 -7.69 -13.32 -3.26
C LEU A 99 -9.21 -13.14 -3.40
N GLU A 100 -9.89 -12.83 -2.29
CA GLU A 100 -11.34 -12.57 -2.29
C GLU A 100 -11.71 -11.33 -3.12
N ASP A 101 -10.81 -10.35 -3.20
CA ASP A 101 -11.05 -9.12 -3.96
C ASP A 101 -10.92 -9.31 -5.47
N LEU A 102 -10.41 -10.45 -5.96
CA LEU A 102 -10.42 -10.76 -7.41
C LEU A 102 -11.83 -10.96 -7.97
N ARG A 103 -12.82 -11.22 -7.10
CA ARG A 103 -14.23 -11.35 -7.50
C ARG A 103 -14.93 -9.99 -7.64
N LYS A 104 -14.26 -8.91 -7.24
CA LYS A 104 -14.82 -7.57 -7.23
C LYS A 104 -14.61 -6.89 -8.57
N SER A 105 -15.56 -6.03 -8.93
CA SER A 105 -15.40 -5.06 -10.01
C SER A 105 -14.29 -4.07 -9.68
N THR A 106 -13.78 -3.38 -10.72
CA THR A 106 -12.79 -2.32 -10.54
C THR A 106 -13.30 -1.22 -9.61
N ASP A 107 -14.58 -0.87 -9.68
CA ASP A 107 -15.17 0.16 -8.82
C ASP A 107 -15.18 -0.28 -7.35
N GLU A 108 -15.56 -1.52 -7.06
CA GLU A 108 -15.51 -2.08 -5.69
C GLU A 108 -14.06 -2.17 -5.15
N ILE A 109 -13.08 -2.47 -6.02
CA ILE A 109 -11.65 -2.44 -5.66
C ILE A 109 -11.22 -1.02 -5.26
N ILE A 110 -11.62 -0.03 -6.05
CA ILE A 110 -11.31 1.39 -5.80
C ILE A 110 -12.02 1.89 -4.54
N GLU A 111 -13.27 1.50 -4.33
CA GLU A 111 -14.05 1.85 -3.15
C GLU A 111 -13.50 1.22 -1.88
N LYS A 112 -12.93 0.00 -1.96
CA LYS A 112 -12.26 -0.67 -0.82
C LYS A 112 -11.12 0.18 -0.25
N ALA A 113 -10.43 0.97 -1.08
CA ALA A 113 -9.47 1.95 -0.58
C ALA A 113 -10.19 2.96 0.29
N CYS A 114 -10.25 2.75 1.60
CA CYS A 114 -10.86 3.73 2.47
C CYS A 114 -10.04 5.03 2.42
N SER A 115 -10.76 6.15 2.47
CA SER A 115 -10.21 7.42 2.96
C SER A 115 -9.77 7.20 4.39
N SER A 116 -8.61 6.58 4.58
CA SER A 116 -8.02 6.42 5.88
C SER A 116 -7.96 7.82 6.46
N GLY A 117 -8.68 8.05 7.56
CA GLY A 117 -8.62 9.26 8.37
C GLY A 117 -7.24 9.43 9.03
N PHE A 118 -6.16 9.24 8.27
CA PHE A 118 -4.89 9.93 8.46
C PHE A 118 -5.16 11.42 8.24
N SER A 119 -5.87 12.02 9.20
CA SER A 119 -5.86 13.45 9.37
C SER A 119 -4.40 13.87 9.44
N GLN A 120 -4.01 14.77 8.54
CA GLN A 120 -2.69 15.38 8.39
C GLN A 120 -2.06 15.84 9.72
N ARG A 121 -2.86 15.93 10.80
CA ARG A 121 -2.46 16.30 12.17
C ARG A 121 -1.82 15.18 13.00
N ARG A 122 -2.01 13.88 12.70
CA ARG A 122 -1.50 12.79 13.57
C ARG A 122 -0.03 12.42 13.33
N VAL A 123 0.45 12.49 12.09
CA VAL A 123 1.84 12.14 11.75
C VAL A 123 2.85 13.09 12.42
N HIS A 124 2.50 14.38 12.49
CA HIS A 124 3.34 15.40 13.13
C HIS A 124 3.47 15.26 14.66
N ARG A 125 2.56 14.51 15.30
CA ARG A 125 2.54 14.34 16.76
C ARG A 125 3.45 13.20 17.23
N GLN A 126 3.59 12.13 16.45
CA GLN A 126 4.45 10.98 16.80
C GLN A 126 5.94 11.22 16.52
N SER A 127 6.29 12.02 15.50
CA SER A 127 7.69 12.37 15.21
C SER A 127 8.31 13.31 16.24
N ARG A 128 7.51 14.11 16.97
CA ARG A 128 7.98 14.97 18.06
C ARG A 128 8.25 14.22 19.37
N GLN A 129 7.58 13.09 19.62
CA GLN A 129 7.80 12.32 20.86
C GLN A 129 9.09 11.49 20.83
N ARG A 130 9.61 11.12 19.66
CA ARG A 130 10.88 10.37 19.53
C ARG A 130 12.16 11.21 19.65
N LYS A 131 12.06 12.54 19.73
CA LYS A 131 13.22 13.45 19.89
C LYS A 131 13.46 13.92 21.34
N ARG A 132 12.76 13.38 22.33
CA ARG A 132 13.03 13.63 23.75
C ARG A 132 13.62 12.38 24.41
N ILE A 133 14.88 12.12 24.12
CA ILE A 133 15.74 11.33 25.02
C ILE A 133 16.49 12.37 25.86
N PRO A 134 16.36 12.41 27.19
CA PRO A 134 17.21 13.26 28.01
C PRO A 134 18.63 12.67 27.99
N SER A 135 19.61 13.49 27.63
CA SER A 135 21.01 13.22 27.94
C SER A 135 21.16 13.18 29.47
N ALA A 136 21.44 12.00 30.01
CA ALA A 136 21.81 11.84 31.40
C ALA A 136 23.15 12.56 31.64
N GLY A 137 23.12 13.55 32.53
CA GLY A 137 24.30 14.15 33.17
C GLY A 137 24.27 13.79 34.65
#